data_AF-A0A538CNC7-F1
#
_entry.id   AF-A0A538CNC7-F1
#
_cell.length_a   1.000
_cell.length_b   1.000
_cell.length_c   1.000
_cell.angle_alpha   90.00
_cell.angle_beta   90.00
_cell.angle_gamma   90.00
#
_symmetry.space_group_name_H-M   'P 1'
#
loop_
_entity.id
_entity.type
_entity.pdbx_description
1 polymer ?
#
loop_
_entity_poly.entity_id
_entity_poly.type
_entity_poly.pdbx_seq_one_letter_code
_entity_poly.pdbx_strand_id
1 'polypeptide(L)'
;MTGSIWFYLFPLYILGGLLLVLGVFALLGRIQGGRHLKPILTGLMKLPLVGKLMKRASQAALERQNPELASAVKKMERAGVARDPQRAAQALSRLNAKERAAYLDATADQSDAIAQNRQMRRQLERAKKGRRR
;
A
#
# COMPACT_ATOMS: atom_id res chain seq x y z
N MET A 1 8.70 -20.51 -48.23
CA MET A 1 8.66 -20.74 -46.75
C MET A 1 9.23 -19.52 -46.02
N THR A 2 8.52 -18.39 -46.02
CA THR A 2 9.02 -17.11 -45.45
C THR A 2 8.05 -16.47 -44.43
N GLY A 3 6.85 -17.04 -44.26
CA GLY A 3 5.83 -16.51 -43.33
C GLY A 3 6.07 -16.83 -41.84
N SER A 4 6.97 -17.77 -41.52
CA SER A 4 7.22 -18.24 -40.14
C SER A 4 8.23 -17.39 -39.36
N ILE A 5 9.08 -16.62 -40.05
CA ILE A 5 10.14 -15.84 -39.39
C ILE A 5 9.55 -14.71 -38.54
N TRP A 6 8.44 -14.13 -38.98
CA TRP A 6 7.70 -13.11 -38.23
C TRP A 6 7.18 -13.60 -36.88
N PHE A 7 6.82 -14.89 -36.75
CA PHE A 7 6.41 -15.47 -35.46
C PHE A 7 7.58 -15.56 -34.46
N TYR A 8 8.82 -15.73 -34.93
CA TYR A 8 10.00 -15.71 -34.07
C TYR A 8 10.44 -14.29 -33.70
N LEU A 9 10.19 -13.31 -34.56
CA LEU A 9 10.45 -11.90 -34.24
C LEU A 9 9.38 -11.29 -33.32
N PHE A 10 8.15 -11.81 -33.34
CA PHE A 10 7.05 -11.35 -32.47
C PHE A 10 7.43 -11.29 -30.96
N PRO A 11 7.96 -12.36 -30.33
CA PRO A 11 8.41 -12.30 -28.94
C PRO A 11 9.58 -11.34 -28.75
N LEU A 12 10.46 -11.17 -29.75
CA LEU A 12 11.58 -10.22 -29.68
C LEU A 12 11.09 -8.76 -29.71
N TYR A 13 10.06 -8.45 -30.49
CA TYR A 13 9.41 -7.13 -30.49
C TYR A 13 8.65 -6.85 -29.20
N ILE A 14 7.98 -7.87 -28.63
CA ILE A 14 7.34 -7.74 -27.31
C ILE A 14 8.40 -7.49 -26.24
N LEU A 15 9.50 -8.25 -26.24
CA LEU A 15 10.58 -8.11 -25.29
C LEU A 15 11.29 -6.75 -25.45
N GLY A 16 11.55 -6.33 -26.68
CA GLY A 16 12.12 -5.03 -27.00
C GLY A 16 11.20 -3.89 -26.58
N GLY A 17 9.90 -3.98 -26.87
CA GLY A 17 8.90 -3.02 -26.41
C GLY A 17 8.81 -2.94 -24.90
N LEU A 18 8.85 -4.09 -24.20
CA LEU A 18 8.85 -4.14 -22.75
C LEU A 18 10.11 -3.50 -22.16
N LEU A 19 11.29 -3.78 -22.73
CA LEU A 19 12.55 -3.15 -22.35
C LEU A 19 12.54 -1.64 -22.60
N LEU A 20 11.94 -1.20 -23.71
CA LEU A 20 11.81 0.22 -24.04
C LEU A 20 10.91 0.92 -23.03
N VAL A 21 9.77 0.32 -22.68
CA VAL A 21 8.89 0.82 -21.61
C VAL A 21 9.65 0.88 -20.29
N LEU A 22 10.32 -0.21 -19.89
CA LEU A 22 11.04 -0.29 -18.63
C LEU A 22 12.21 0.72 -18.57
N GLY A 23 12.92 0.90 -19.68
CA GLY A 23 13.97 1.88 -19.87
C GLY A 23 13.45 3.32 -19.81
N VAL A 24 12.30 3.61 -20.44
CA VAL A 24 11.64 4.92 -20.36
C VAL A 24 11.20 5.21 -18.91
N PHE A 25 10.64 4.23 -18.21
CA PHE A 25 10.29 4.37 -16.79
C PHE A 25 11.53 4.60 -15.91
N ALA A 26 12.62 3.88 -16.16
CA ALA A 26 13.89 4.05 -15.45
C ALA A 26 14.50 5.44 -15.72
N LEU A 27 14.45 5.90 -16.97
CA LEU A 27 14.95 7.21 -17.38
C LEU A 27 14.11 8.36 -16.79
N LEU A 28 12.78 8.24 -16.83
CA LEU A 28 11.84 9.15 -16.17
C LEU A 28 11.96 9.14 -14.64
N GLY A 29 12.40 8.02 -14.06
CA GLY A 29 12.72 7.92 -12.63
C GLY A 29 14.00 8.65 -12.26
N ARG A 30 15.00 8.59 -13.14
CA ARG A 30 16.29 9.26 -12.95
C ARG A 30 16.20 10.77 -13.19
N ILE A 31 15.37 11.20 -14.13
CA ILE A 31 15.16 12.62 -14.45
C ILE A 31 14.11 13.21 -13.49
N GLN A 32 14.53 14.17 -12.65
CA GLN A 32 13.68 14.87 -11.66
C GLN A 32 13.06 13.98 -10.56
N GLY A 33 13.77 12.94 -10.10
CA GLY A 33 13.40 12.18 -8.90
C GLY A 33 12.04 11.47 -8.99
N GLY A 34 11.60 11.07 -10.18
CA GLY A 34 10.35 10.34 -10.37
C GLY A 34 9.08 11.20 -10.32
N ARG A 35 9.20 12.53 -10.50
CA ARG A 35 8.03 13.43 -10.60
C ARG A 35 7.02 12.99 -11.67
N HIS A 36 7.49 12.41 -12.77
CA HIS A 36 6.64 11.88 -13.85
C HIS A 36 6.24 10.41 -13.68
N LEU A 37 6.89 9.67 -12.75
CA LEU A 37 6.44 8.33 -12.36
C LEU A 37 5.18 8.38 -11.50
N LYS A 38 5.04 9.41 -10.65
CA LYS A 38 3.85 9.61 -9.81
C LYS A 38 2.51 9.49 -10.57
N PRO A 39 2.26 10.24 -11.66
CA PRO A 39 0.99 10.17 -12.38
C PRO A 39 0.73 8.78 -12.98
N ILE A 40 1.77 8.12 -13.50
CA ILE A 40 1.65 6.79 -14.12
C ILE A 40 1.34 5.73 -13.07
N LEU A 41 2.03 5.74 -11.93
CA LEU A 41 1.72 4.86 -10.80
C LEU A 41 0.33 5.13 -10.25
N THR A 42 -0.10 6.39 -10.13
CA THR A 42 -1.48 6.70 -9.71
C THR A 42 -2.52 6.25 -10.74
N GLY A 43 -2.19 6.28 -12.04
CA GLY A 43 -3.03 5.74 -13.11
C GLY A 43 -3.15 4.23 -13.02
N LEU A 44 -2.03 3.53 -12.79
CA LEU A 44 -2.01 2.08 -12.61
C LEU A 44 -2.73 1.65 -11.32
N MET A 45 -2.61 2.41 -10.24
CA MET A 45 -3.35 2.19 -8.99
C MET A 45 -4.86 2.46 -9.11
N LYS A 46 -5.30 3.23 -10.11
CA LYS A 46 -6.73 3.39 -10.42
C LYS A 46 -7.34 2.15 -11.08
N LEU A 47 -6.54 1.21 -11.58
CA LEU A 47 -7.10 -0.05 -12.08
C LEU A 47 -7.67 -0.88 -10.90
N PRO A 48 -8.97 -1.23 -10.93
CA PRO A 48 -9.61 -1.96 -9.84
C PRO A 48 -9.01 -3.35 -9.62
N LEU A 49 -8.37 -3.92 -10.65
CA LEU A 49 -7.65 -5.20 -10.60
C LEU A 49 -6.41 -5.11 -9.70
N VAL A 50 -5.58 -4.09 -9.87
CA VAL A 50 -4.36 -3.90 -9.09
C VAL A 50 -4.71 -3.67 -7.62
N GLY A 51 -5.71 -2.83 -7.35
CA GLY A 51 -6.21 -2.61 -5.99
C GLY A 51 -6.73 -3.87 -5.31
N LYS A 52 -7.46 -4.73 -6.04
CA LYS A 52 -7.94 -6.02 -5.51
C LYS A 52 -6.80 -6.99 -5.21
N LEU A 53 -5.80 -7.09 -6.10
CA LEU A 53 -4.64 -7.96 -5.91
C LEU A 53 -3.78 -7.50 -4.73
N MET A 54 -3.49 -6.21 -4.64
CA MET A 54 -2.78 -5.61 -3.50
C MET A 54 -3.50 -5.88 -2.18
N LYS A 55 -4.83 -5.70 -2.12
CA LYS A 55 -5.62 -5.99 -0.92
C LYS A 55 -5.51 -7.45 -0.51
N ARG A 56 -5.57 -8.39 -1.45
CA ARG A 56 -5.40 -9.82 -1.18
C ARG A 56 -3.99 -10.16 -0.69
N ALA A 57 -2.97 -9.60 -1.34
CA ALA A 57 -1.59 -9.80 -0.93
C ALA A 57 -1.31 -9.22 0.46
N SER A 58 -1.84 -8.03 0.76
CA SER A 58 -1.73 -7.39 2.07
C SER A 58 -2.45 -8.20 3.16
N GLN A 59 -3.66 -8.67 2.90
CA GLN A 59 -4.39 -9.53 3.84
C GLN A 59 -3.64 -10.84 4.11
N ALA A 60 -3.11 -11.50 3.07
CA ALA A 60 -2.34 -12.73 3.23
C ALA A 60 -1.01 -12.51 3.97
N ALA A 61 -0.37 -11.35 3.79
CA ALA A 61 0.83 -11.00 4.53
C ALA A 61 0.52 -10.69 6.01
N LEU A 62 -0.58 -10.00 6.29
CA LEU A 62 -1.04 -9.70 7.66
C LEU A 62 -1.45 -10.97 8.40
N GLU A 63 -2.19 -11.87 7.77
CA GLU A 63 -2.62 -13.14 8.37
C GLU A 63 -1.44 -14.03 8.79
N ARG A 64 -0.33 -13.98 8.04
CA ARG A 64 0.90 -14.71 8.38
C ARG A 64 1.68 -14.09 9.54
N GLN A 65 1.65 -12.77 9.67
CA GLN A 65 2.44 -12.04 10.66
C GLN A 65 1.70 -11.91 12.00
N ASN A 66 0.41 -11.59 11.97
CA ASN A 66 -0.39 -11.41 13.16
C ASN A 66 -1.88 -11.67 12.86
N PRO A 67 -2.42 -12.84 13.25
CA PRO A 67 -3.82 -13.20 12.95
C PRO A 67 -4.83 -12.27 13.64
N GLU A 68 -4.50 -11.74 14.82
CA GLU A 68 -5.34 -10.80 15.58
C GLU A 68 -5.43 -9.42 14.89
N LEU A 69 -4.34 -8.99 14.23
CA LEU A 69 -4.35 -7.77 13.43
C LEU A 69 -5.20 -7.94 12.17
N ALA A 70 -5.09 -9.10 11.50
CA ALA A 70 -5.86 -9.40 10.30
C ALA A 70 -7.37 -9.40 10.56
N SER A 71 -7.82 -10.04 11.65
CA SER A 71 -9.23 -10.04 12.05
C SER A 71 -9.72 -8.63 12.41
N ALA A 72 -8.91 -7.84 13.11
CA ALA A 72 -9.21 -6.45 13.43
C ALA A 72 -9.38 -5.60 12.17
N VAL A 73 -8.42 -5.64 11.25
CA VAL A 73 -8.47 -4.90 9.97
C VAL A 73 -9.71 -5.29 9.17
N LYS A 74 -10.03 -6.58 9.07
CA LYS A 74 -11.22 -7.08 8.36
C LYS A 74 -12.52 -6.59 9.00
N LYS A 75 -12.61 -6.53 10.33
CA LYS A 75 -13.77 -5.98 11.06
C LYS A 75 -13.90 -4.46 10.82
N MET A 76 -12.79 -3.74 10.81
CA MET A 76 -12.74 -2.30 10.53
C MET A 76 -13.09 -1.96 9.07
N GLU A 77 -12.60 -2.73 8.10
CA GLU A 77 -12.96 -2.57 6.68
C GLU A 77 -14.46 -2.80 6.45
N ARG A 78 -15.03 -3.85 7.06
CA ARG A 78 -16.48 -4.12 6.99
C ARG A 78 -17.34 -3.02 7.61
N ALA A 79 -16.85 -2.39 8.69
CA ALA A 79 -17.54 -1.27 9.33
C ALA A 79 -17.45 0.04 8.52
N GLY A 80 -16.65 0.08 7.45
CA GLY A 80 -16.53 1.25 6.58
C GLY A 80 -15.69 2.37 7.21
N VAL A 81 -14.72 2.02 8.05
CA VAL A 81 -13.86 2.98 8.77
C VAL A 81 -13.10 3.92 7.82
N ALA A 82 -12.75 3.45 6.63
CA ALA A 82 -12.10 4.26 5.60
C ALA A 82 -12.98 5.40 5.06
N ARG A 83 -14.31 5.34 5.25
CA ARG A 83 -15.26 6.32 4.71
C ARG A 83 -15.73 7.31 5.77
N ASP A 84 -15.92 6.87 7.02
CA ASP A 84 -16.42 7.71 8.11
C ASP A 84 -15.59 7.56 9.40
N PRO A 85 -15.01 8.65 9.95
CA PRO A 85 -14.22 8.60 11.18
C PRO A 85 -15.05 8.27 12.42
N GLN A 86 -16.34 8.61 12.44
CA GLN A 86 -17.23 8.24 13.55
C GLN A 86 -17.47 6.73 13.61
N ARG A 87 -17.53 6.06 12.46
CA ARG A 87 -17.64 4.59 12.39
C ARG A 87 -16.35 3.92 12.86
N ALA A 88 -15.20 4.58 12.74
CA ALA A 88 -13.93 4.11 13.29
C ALA A 88 -13.99 3.91 14.80
N ALA A 89 -14.48 4.91 15.53
CA ALA A 89 -14.59 4.86 16.98
C ALA A 89 -15.55 3.74 17.44
N GLN A 90 -16.68 3.58 16.73
CA GLN A 90 -17.66 2.53 17.00
C GLN A 90 -17.16 1.12 16.62
N ALA A 91 -16.33 1.02 15.59
CA ALA A 91 -15.75 -0.27 15.19
C ALA A 91 -14.65 -0.71 16.17
N LEU A 92 -13.86 0.23 16.70
CA LEU A 92 -12.84 -0.03 17.73
C LEU A 92 -13.44 -0.56 19.04
N SER A 93 -14.65 -0.12 19.41
CA SER A 93 -15.33 -0.63 20.61
C SER A 93 -15.92 -2.04 20.43
N ARG A 94 -16.05 -2.51 19.18
CA ARG A 94 -16.52 -3.87 18.84
C ARG A 94 -15.38 -4.90 18.70
N LEU A 95 -14.13 -4.45 18.74
CA LEU A 95 -12.95 -5.32 18.70
C LEU A 95 -12.68 -5.94 20.08
N ASN A 96 -12.13 -7.15 20.09
CA ASN A 96 -11.64 -7.77 21.33
C ASN A 96 -10.38 -7.04 21.83
N ALA A 97 -10.01 -7.20 23.10
CA ALA A 97 -8.87 -6.51 23.71
C ALA A 97 -7.55 -6.75 22.96
N LYS A 98 -7.30 -7.98 22.51
CA LYS A 98 -6.11 -8.36 21.73
C LYS A 98 -6.12 -7.75 20.33
N GLU A 99 -7.24 -7.84 19.62
CA GLU A 99 -7.46 -7.24 18.29
C GLU A 99 -7.29 -5.72 18.31
N ARG A 100 -7.84 -5.07 19.34
CA ARG A 100 -7.74 -3.62 19.54
C ARG A 100 -6.30 -3.20 19.81
N ALA A 101 -5.58 -3.93 20.66
CA ALA A 101 -4.17 -3.64 20.94
C ALA A 101 -3.33 -3.79 19.66
N ALA A 102 -3.48 -4.90 18.94
CA ALA A 102 -2.77 -5.15 17.69
C ALA A 102 -3.04 -4.07 16.63
N TYR A 103 -4.30 -3.66 16.45
CA TYR A 103 -4.66 -2.60 15.51
C TYR A 103 -4.05 -1.25 15.88
N LEU A 104 -4.09 -0.87 17.16
CA LEU A 104 -3.50 0.38 17.64
C LEU A 104 -1.97 0.39 17.50
N ASP A 105 -1.33 -0.74 17.73
CA ASP A 105 0.12 -0.93 17.58
C ASP A 105 0.55 -0.77 16.10
N ALA A 106 -0.11 -1.49 15.19
CA ALA A 106 0.16 -1.38 13.75
C ALA A 106 -0.14 0.03 13.19
N THR A 107 -1.15 0.71 13.74
CA THR A 107 -1.45 2.10 13.37
C THR A 107 -0.38 3.05 13.90
N ALA A 108 0.15 2.81 15.09
CA ALA A 108 1.25 3.59 15.66
C ALA A 108 2.52 3.43 14.83
N ASP A 109 2.88 2.20 14.44
CA ASP A 109 4.03 1.92 13.57
C ASP A 109 3.90 2.58 12.19
N GLN A 110 2.70 2.51 11.60
CA GLN A 110 2.44 3.18 10.33
C GLN A 110 2.55 4.72 10.47
N SER A 111 2.06 5.29 11.57
CA SER A 111 2.17 6.73 11.82
C SER A 111 3.62 7.20 12.03
N ASP A 112 4.45 6.38 12.66
CA ASP A 112 5.87 6.65 12.83
C ASP A 112 6.64 6.52 11.50
N ALA A 113 6.26 5.56 10.65
CA ALA A 113 6.84 5.39 9.31
C ALA A 113 6.47 6.53 8.34
N ILE A 114 5.27 7.11 8.48
CA ILE A 114 4.79 8.23 7.66
C ILE A 114 5.38 9.58 8.11
N ALA A 115 5.96 9.65 9.33
CA ALA A 115 6.61 10.85 9.85
C ALA A 115 7.94 11.15 9.13
N GLN A 116 7.87 11.47 7.83
CA GLN A 116 8.99 11.84 6.97
C GLN A 116 9.63 13.17 7.37
N ASN A 117 8.95 13.96 8.19
CA ASN A 117 9.41 15.27 8.63
C ASN A 117 9.76 15.24 10.13
N ARG A 118 10.98 15.69 10.48
CA ARG A 118 11.51 15.68 11.87
C ARG A 118 10.59 16.42 12.84
N GLN A 119 9.84 17.41 12.36
CA GLN A 119 8.84 18.13 13.14
C GLN A 119 7.60 17.27 13.46
N MET A 120 7.09 16.50 12.50
CA MET A 120 5.98 15.57 12.74
C MET A 120 6.38 14.50 13.75
N ARG A 121 7.63 14.01 13.69
CA ARG A 121 8.14 13.03 14.65
C ARG A 121 8.14 13.54 16.10
N ARG A 122 8.55 14.80 16.30
CA ARG A 122 8.51 15.44 17.64
C ARG A 122 7.09 15.66 18.15
N GLN A 123 6.12 15.95 17.27
CA GLN A 123 4.71 16.08 17.67
C GLN A 123 4.13 14.73 18.09
N LEU A 124 4.42 13.67 17.34
CA LEU A 124 4.04 12.29 17.68
C LEU A 124 4.67 11.83 19.00
N GLU A 125 5.96 12.11 19.23
CA GLU A 125 6.66 11.79 20.49
C GLU A 125 6.04 12.52 21.69
N ARG A 126 5.65 13.80 21.54
CA ARG A 126 4.94 14.56 22.58
C ARG A 126 3.57 13.96 22.88
N ALA A 127 2.82 13.56 21.85
CA ALA A 127 1.52 12.90 22.01
C ALA A 127 1.66 11.54 22.72
N LYS A 128 2.71 10.75 22.40
CA LYS A 128 3.02 9.49 23.10
C LYS A 128 3.38 9.70 24.57
N LYS A 129 4.16 10.74 24.89
CA LYS A 129 4.55 11.06 26.27
C LYS A 129 3.37 11.48 27.15
N GLY A 130 2.36 12.12 26.57
CA GLY A 130 1.11 12.47 27.25
C GLY A 130 0.21 11.27 27.58
N ARG A 131 0.27 10.20 26.79
CA ARG A 131 -0.56 8.99 26.97
C ARG A 131 -0.02 7.99 28.00
N ARG A 132 1.24 8.16 28.42
CA ARG A 132 1.95 7.29 29.38
C ARG A 132 1.93 7.83 30.82
N ARG A 133 1.30 8.97 31.07
CA ARG A 133 0.99 9.49 32.41
C ARG A 133 -0.48 9.22 32.71
#